data_AF-A0A1H2YCV3-F1
#
_entry.id   AF-A0A1H2YCV3-F1
#
_cell.length_a   1.000
_cell.length_b   1.000
_cell.length_c   1.000
_cell.angle_alpha   90.00
_cell.angle_beta   90.00
_cell.angle_gamma   90.00
#
_symmetry.space_group_name_H-M   'P 1'
#
loop_
_entity.id
_entity.type
_entity.pdbx_description
1 polymer ?
#
loop_
_entity_poly.entity_id
_entity_poly.type
_entity_poly.pdbx_seq_one_letter_code
_entity_poly.pdbx_strand_id
1 'polypeptide(L)'
;MKKQPILLLLSVMAFCISCSSTKNSSENKSTTKTPFVWEAASVYFLMTDRFNNGDTSNDLNFDRNKTAGKLRGFEGGDIKGISQKIDEGYFDKLGINAIWFTPIVEQIHDAVDEGTGLSYGFHGYWARDWTALDPNFGTKEDLAALVKKAHAHGIRIILDGVINHTGPVTNEDTIWPSDWVRTGPQCDYKTFETTTTCTLVKNLPDIKTESTQEVSLPPFLIEKWKKEGRYEKEVASLDAFFTRTGYPRTPKNYIIKWLTDYITEYGIDGYRADTVKHTEESVWADFKTQCDYAFATWKKKNPSQVLDNSPFYSIAEVYNYNISAGKYFDFGDKKVNYYDNGFNNMINFEFKWDAKKDYEFIFSKYSTILNGELKGHSVLNYLSSHDDGGPFDAARTKNKETATKLLLSPGLAQVFYGDESARSLIIEGTEGDATLRSFMNWEDIRSNSETQKAILHWQKLGQFRKNHPSIGAGIHQEITAQPYTFSRTFSKGEYEDQVVVGLDLPLGKKELSVGTIFTDGTKLKDAYSGKETTVINGKISIDTEFDIVLLEK
;
A
#
# COMPACT_ATOMS: atom_id res chain seq x y z
N MET A 1 62.41 82.84 6.51
CA MET A 1 62.41 82.08 7.78
C MET A 1 62.77 80.62 7.47
N LYS A 2 63.82 80.10 8.14
CA LYS A 2 64.24 78.69 8.38
C LYS A 2 64.18 77.69 7.18
N LYS A 3 65.31 77.45 6.49
CA LYS A 3 66.27 76.30 6.62
C LYS A 3 65.78 74.93 6.06
N GLN A 4 66.26 74.61 4.84
CA GLN A 4 66.74 73.35 4.19
C GLN A 4 66.98 72.07 5.07
N PRO A 5 67.38 70.86 4.53
CA PRO A 5 67.23 70.18 3.20
C PRO A 5 67.26 68.58 3.21
N ILE A 6 67.47 67.96 2.01
CA ILE A 6 68.25 66.71 1.68
C ILE A 6 67.58 65.29 1.54
N LEU A 7 67.98 64.63 0.41
CA LEU A 7 68.11 63.20 -0.05
C LEU A 7 67.45 62.02 0.75
N LEU A 8 67.12 60.83 0.21
CA LEU A 8 67.92 59.87 -0.60
C LEU A 8 67.06 58.65 -1.07
N LEU A 9 67.58 57.89 -2.05
CA LEU A 9 67.07 56.66 -2.69
C LEU A 9 66.65 55.50 -1.75
N LEU A 10 65.74 54.63 -2.21
CA LEU A 10 65.96 53.16 -2.22
C LEU A 10 64.96 52.39 -3.11
N SER A 11 65.53 51.54 -3.95
CA SER A 11 64.93 50.57 -4.87
C SER A 11 64.45 49.29 -4.16
N VAL A 12 63.30 48.73 -4.55
CA VAL A 12 62.98 47.30 -4.31
C VAL A 12 62.33 46.69 -5.56
N MET A 13 62.94 45.58 -6.00
CA MET A 13 62.55 44.68 -7.09
C MET A 13 61.12 44.14 -6.95
N ALA A 14 60.39 44.09 -8.07
CA ALA A 14 59.18 43.31 -8.22
C ALA A 14 59.52 41.89 -8.69
N PHE A 15 59.27 40.88 -7.85
CA PHE A 15 59.24 39.47 -8.23
C PHE A 15 57.80 39.11 -8.62
N CYS A 16 57.59 38.73 -9.88
CA CYS A 16 56.33 38.17 -10.34
C CYS A 16 56.26 36.69 -9.93
N ILE A 17 55.34 36.33 -9.03
CA ILE A 17 54.96 34.94 -8.77
C ILE A 17 53.60 34.70 -9.43
N SER A 18 53.61 33.81 -10.41
CA SER A 18 52.45 33.24 -11.07
C SER A 18 51.72 32.32 -10.09
N CYS A 19 50.54 32.72 -9.62
CA CYS A 19 49.62 31.85 -8.89
C CYS A 19 48.58 31.31 -9.88
N SER A 20 48.76 30.06 -10.30
CA SER A 20 47.73 29.25 -10.91
C SER A 20 46.61 29.01 -9.88
N SER A 21 45.50 29.71 -10.03
CA SER A 21 44.28 29.43 -9.27
C SER A 21 43.65 28.15 -9.80
N THR A 22 43.97 27.02 -9.17
CA THR A 22 43.18 25.80 -9.26
C THR A 22 41.79 26.09 -8.70
N LYS A 23 40.81 26.24 -9.60
CA LYS A 23 39.40 26.15 -9.24
C LYS A 23 39.17 24.73 -8.73
N ASN A 24 39.13 24.55 -7.42
CA ASN A 24 38.45 23.42 -6.81
C ASN A 24 36.97 23.56 -7.18
N SER A 25 36.56 22.93 -8.28
CA SER A 25 35.19 22.55 -8.51
C SER A 25 34.85 21.52 -7.44
N SER A 26 34.35 21.98 -6.30
CA SER A 26 33.50 21.15 -5.46
C SER A 26 32.31 20.76 -6.34
N GLU A 27 32.36 19.59 -6.94
CA GLU A 27 31.17 18.87 -7.37
C GLU A 27 30.31 18.70 -6.12
N ASN A 28 29.42 19.66 -5.89
CA ASN A 28 28.21 19.40 -5.14
C ASN A 28 27.44 18.37 -5.97
N LYS A 29 27.76 17.07 -5.78
CA LYS A 29 26.78 16.01 -6.02
C LYS A 29 25.63 16.29 -5.07
N SER A 30 24.71 17.16 -5.52
CA SER A 30 23.34 17.12 -5.05
C SER A 30 22.86 15.73 -5.41
N THR A 31 22.96 14.79 -4.46
CA THR A 31 22.25 13.53 -4.56
C THR A 31 20.77 13.91 -4.49
N THR A 32 20.16 14.07 -5.66
CA THR A 32 18.72 14.27 -5.80
C THR A 32 18.05 13.13 -5.04
N LYS A 33 17.37 13.47 -3.94
CA LYS A 33 16.63 12.52 -3.11
C LYS A 33 15.68 11.72 -4.01
N THR A 34 15.71 10.39 -3.92
CA THR A 34 14.77 9.53 -4.65
C THR A 34 13.33 9.99 -4.39
N PRO A 35 12.57 10.38 -5.43
CA PRO A 35 11.20 10.80 -5.26
C PRO A 35 10.32 9.60 -4.93
N PHE A 36 9.28 9.82 -4.14
CA PHE A 36 8.23 8.82 -4.04
C PHE A 36 7.41 8.79 -5.34
N VAL A 37 7.10 7.57 -5.78
CA VAL A 37 6.32 7.28 -6.99
C VAL A 37 5.34 6.17 -6.61
N TRP A 38 4.04 6.49 -6.65
CA TRP A 38 3.00 5.53 -6.29
C TRP A 38 3.08 4.28 -7.15
N GLU A 39 3.36 4.43 -8.45
CA GLU A 39 3.48 3.36 -9.43
C GLU A 39 4.62 2.37 -9.11
N ALA A 40 5.57 2.78 -8.26
CA ALA A 40 6.68 1.94 -7.78
C ALA A 40 6.58 1.55 -6.30
N ALA A 41 5.47 1.87 -5.63
CA ALA A 41 5.34 1.64 -4.20
C ALA A 41 5.46 0.16 -3.82
N SER A 42 5.99 -0.06 -2.62
CA SER A 42 5.97 -1.33 -1.89
C SER A 42 4.94 -1.17 -0.78
N VAL A 43 3.76 -1.75 -1.00
CA VAL A 43 2.63 -1.72 -0.08
C VAL A 43 2.71 -2.91 0.85
N TYR A 44 2.73 -2.69 2.16
CA TYR A 44 2.60 -3.77 3.13
C TYR A 44 1.15 -3.86 3.60
N PHE A 45 0.47 -4.95 3.23
CA PHE A 45 -0.91 -5.21 3.63
C PHE A 45 -0.95 -6.10 4.88
N LEU A 46 -1.61 -5.62 5.93
CA LEU A 46 -1.78 -6.35 7.19
C LEU A 46 -3.22 -6.32 7.70
N MET A 47 -3.60 -7.33 8.48
CA MET A 47 -4.83 -7.29 9.26
C MET A 47 -4.51 -6.74 10.64
N THR A 48 -5.22 -5.72 11.08
CA THR A 48 -4.97 -5.04 12.35
C THR A 48 -4.93 -6.05 13.51
N ASP A 49 -5.97 -6.88 13.62
CA ASP A 49 -6.13 -7.92 14.65
C ASP A 49 -5.05 -9.01 14.66
N ARG A 50 -4.36 -9.23 13.53
CA ARG A 50 -3.47 -10.39 13.36
C ARG A 50 -1.99 -10.01 13.35
N PHE A 51 -1.68 -8.72 13.37
CA PHE A 51 -0.32 -8.27 13.13
C PHE A 51 0.53 -8.22 14.40
N ASN A 52 0.16 -7.44 15.41
CA ASN A 52 0.92 -7.35 16.67
C ASN A 52 0.01 -6.80 17.77
N ASN A 53 -0.02 -7.47 18.94
CA ASN A 53 -0.76 -7.01 20.12
C ASN A 53 0.14 -6.06 20.91
N GLY A 54 -0.17 -4.77 20.85
CA GLY A 54 0.55 -3.70 21.53
C GLY A 54 -0.12 -3.24 22.83
N ASP A 55 -1.40 -3.57 23.03
CA ASP A 55 -2.18 -3.19 24.20
C ASP A 55 -3.23 -4.25 24.57
N THR A 56 -2.85 -5.23 25.38
CA THR A 56 -3.75 -6.31 25.81
C THR A 56 -4.97 -5.83 26.60
N SER A 57 -5.04 -4.56 27.03
CA SER A 57 -6.19 -4.05 27.78
C SER A 57 -7.44 -3.84 26.94
N ASN A 58 -7.31 -3.81 25.60
CA ASN A 58 -8.42 -3.67 24.67
C ASN A 58 -8.77 -4.98 23.92
N ASP A 59 -8.19 -6.12 24.31
CA ASP A 59 -8.44 -7.42 23.66
C ASP A 59 -9.91 -7.87 23.76
N LEU A 60 -10.65 -7.41 24.78
CA LEU A 60 -12.06 -7.74 24.97
C LEU A 60 -12.91 -6.48 25.09
N ASN A 61 -13.81 -6.28 24.11
CA ASN A 61 -14.82 -5.23 24.10
C ASN A 61 -16.18 -5.80 23.69
N PHE A 62 -17.26 -5.05 23.99
CA PHE A 62 -18.65 -5.39 23.66
C PHE A 62 -19.10 -6.81 24.05
N ASP A 63 -18.54 -7.35 25.13
CA ASP A 63 -18.81 -8.72 25.59
C ASP A 63 -18.60 -9.80 24.52
N ARG A 64 -17.67 -9.58 23.58
CA ARG A 64 -17.25 -10.52 22.53
C ARG A 64 -16.48 -11.74 23.09
N ASN A 65 -17.13 -12.52 23.94
CA ASN A 65 -16.54 -13.61 24.73
C ASN A 65 -17.07 -15.00 24.35
N LYS A 66 -18.02 -15.11 23.41
CA LYS A 66 -18.49 -16.39 22.86
C LYS A 66 -17.33 -17.16 22.24
N THR A 67 -17.31 -18.48 22.40
CA THR A 67 -16.31 -19.35 21.78
C THR A 67 -16.42 -19.30 20.27
N ALA A 68 -15.45 -18.66 19.62
CA ALA A 68 -15.35 -18.59 18.18
C ALA A 68 -14.83 -19.90 17.56
N GLY A 69 -15.08 -20.08 16.27
CA GLY A 69 -14.35 -21.04 15.46
C GLY A 69 -12.85 -20.74 15.46
N LYS A 70 -12.02 -21.72 15.12
CA LYS A 70 -10.56 -21.56 15.10
C LYS A 70 -10.15 -20.42 14.16
N LEU A 71 -9.39 -19.45 14.67
CA LEU A 71 -9.00 -18.21 13.98
C LEU A 71 -10.17 -17.34 13.49
N ARG A 72 -11.37 -17.51 14.06
CA ARG A 72 -12.57 -16.70 13.76
C ARG A 72 -12.93 -15.71 14.88
N GLY A 73 -12.14 -15.66 15.95
CA GLY A 73 -12.22 -14.65 17.01
C GLY A 73 -11.22 -13.52 16.81
N PHE A 74 -11.24 -12.54 17.71
CA PHE A 74 -10.16 -11.57 17.85
C PHE A 74 -8.92 -12.24 18.43
N GLU A 75 -7.74 -11.87 17.93
CA GLU A 75 -6.42 -12.34 18.39
C GLU A 75 -5.61 -11.20 19.06
N GLY A 76 -6.18 -9.99 19.14
CA GLY A 76 -5.69 -8.88 19.96
C GLY A 76 -4.68 -7.97 19.27
N GLY A 77 -4.48 -8.10 17.96
CA GLY A 77 -3.65 -7.14 17.23
C GLY A 77 -4.31 -5.76 17.14
N ASP A 78 -3.50 -4.71 17.26
CA ASP A 78 -4.01 -3.34 17.40
C ASP A 78 -3.10 -2.29 16.74
N ILE A 79 -3.59 -1.05 16.67
CA ILE A 79 -2.90 0.10 16.05
C ILE A 79 -1.60 0.44 16.80
N LYS A 80 -1.55 0.29 18.14
CA LYS A 80 -0.32 0.51 18.89
C LYS A 80 0.72 -0.55 18.54
N GLY A 81 0.32 -1.79 18.30
CA GLY A 81 1.20 -2.86 17.86
C GLY A 81 1.82 -2.58 16.49
N ILE A 82 1.04 -2.08 15.53
CA ILE A 82 1.59 -1.62 14.23
C ILE A 82 2.57 -0.46 14.45
N SER A 83 2.19 0.51 15.30
CA SER A 83 3.01 1.68 15.66
C SER A 83 4.37 1.28 16.26
N GLN A 84 4.41 0.27 17.13
CA GLN A 84 5.64 -0.28 17.70
C GLN A 84 6.56 -0.85 16.60
N LYS A 85 6.02 -1.53 15.59
CA LYS A 85 6.82 -2.09 14.49
C LYS A 85 7.36 -1.04 13.53
N ILE A 86 6.68 0.11 13.42
CA ILE A 86 7.26 1.29 12.75
C ILE A 86 8.47 1.79 13.54
N ASP A 87 8.35 1.99 14.87
CA ASP A 87 9.45 2.48 15.72
C ASP A 87 10.65 1.51 15.73
N GLU A 88 10.42 0.20 15.66
CA GLU A 88 11.47 -0.84 15.55
C GLU A 88 12.19 -0.85 14.18
N GLY A 89 11.72 -0.05 13.21
CA GLY A 89 12.24 0.03 11.85
C GLY A 89 12.00 -1.23 11.03
N TYR A 90 11.00 -2.04 11.37
CA TYR A 90 10.70 -3.29 10.67
C TYR A 90 10.33 -3.04 9.20
N PHE A 91 9.41 -2.09 8.97
CA PHE A 91 8.99 -1.69 7.62
C PHE A 91 10.11 -0.99 6.84
N ASP A 92 10.94 -0.19 7.52
CA ASP A 92 12.07 0.48 6.87
C ASP A 92 13.07 -0.52 6.32
N LYS A 93 13.45 -1.53 7.11
CA LYS A 93 14.38 -2.59 6.68
C LYS A 93 13.83 -3.38 5.51
N LEU A 94 12.51 -3.61 5.49
CA LEU A 94 11.83 -4.26 4.37
C LEU A 94 11.70 -3.38 3.11
N GLY A 95 11.98 -2.08 3.21
CA GLY A 95 11.84 -1.17 2.07
C GLY A 95 10.39 -0.81 1.76
N ILE A 96 9.50 -0.95 2.74
CA ILE A 96 8.10 -0.55 2.64
C ILE A 96 8.01 0.97 2.67
N ASN A 97 7.15 1.53 1.82
CA ASN A 97 6.90 2.97 1.73
C ASN A 97 5.39 3.31 1.69
N ALA A 98 4.52 2.31 1.79
CA ALA A 98 3.10 2.45 2.11
C ALA A 98 2.63 1.26 2.96
N ILE A 99 1.81 1.50 3.99
CA ILE A 99 1.16 0.45 4.78
C ILE A 99 -0.35 0.55 4.53
N TRP A 100 -0.96 -0.58 4.17
CA TRP A 100 -2.40 -0.76 4.11
C TRP A 100 -2.82 -1.70 5.23
N PHE A 101 -3.86 -1.33 5.98
CA PHE A 101 -4.49 -2.25 6.92
C PHE A 101 -6.00 -2.29 6.77
N THR A 102 -6.57 -3.42 7.21
CA THR A 102 -8.00 -3.72 7.19
C THR A 102 -8.85 -2.61 7.81
N PRO A 103 -10.15 -2.53 7.50
CA PRO A 103 -10.99 -1.47 8.03
C PRO A 103 -10.99 -1.46 9.56
N ILE A 104 -10.98 -0.26 10.13
CA ILE A 104 -10.84 -0.02 11.58
C ILE A 104 -12.09 0.57 12.22
N VAL A 105 -13.15 0.76 11.45
CA VAL A 105 -14.42 1.28 11.96
C VAL A 105 -15.04 0.29 12.95
N GLU A 106 -15.93 0.77 13.83
CA GLU A 106 -16.60 -0.11 14.79
C GLU A 106 -17.35 -1.24 14.09
N GLN A 107 -17.07 -2.48 14.49
CA GLN A 107 -17.64 -3.70 13.95
C GLN A 107 -18.88 -4.12 14.74
N ILE A 108 -19.66 -5.06 14.19
CA ILE A 108 -20.77 -5.68 14.92
C ILE A 108 -20.34 -6.20 16.30
N HIS A 109 -21.23 -6.09 17.28
CA HIS A 109 -20.94 -6.43 18.67
C HIS A 109 -21.06 -7.94 18.92
N ASP A 110 -21.94 -8.65 18.19
CA ASP A 110 -22.10 -10.10 18.30
C ASP A 110 -21.35 -10.90 17.20
N ALA A 111 -21.31 -12.23 17.34
CA ALA A 111 -20.78 -13.18 16.37
C ALA A 111 -21.89 -13.82 15.51
N VAL A 112 -21.52 -14.22 14.28
CA VAL A 112 -22.39 -15.00 13.38
C VAL A 112 -21.72 -16.31 12.98
N ASP A 113 -22.50 -17.37 12.79
CA ASP A 113 -22.01 -18.64 12.24
C ASP A 113 -22.20 -18.65 10.72
N GLU A 114 -21.09 -18.65 10.00
CA GLU A 114 -21.05 -18.70 8.54
C GLU A 114 -20.89 -20.13 7.98
N GLY A 115 -21.05 -21.14 8.84
CA GLY A 115 -20.90 -22.56 8.49
C GLY A 115 -19.57 -23.18 8.90
N THR A 116 -18.69 -22.38 9.50
CA THR A 116 -17.32 -22.76 9.90
C THR A 116 -17.05 -22.43 11.37
N GLY A 117 -18.12 -22.31 12.16
CA GLY A 117 -18.10 -21.85 13.55
C GLY A 117 -18.36 -20.35 13.68
N LEU A 118 -18.70 -19.92 14.90
CA LEU A 118 -18.96 -18.52 15.23
C LEU A 118 -17.75 -17.65 14.86
N SER A 119 -18.03 -16.55 14.17
CA SER A 119 -17.05 -15.57 13.73
C SER A 119 -17.44 -14.18 14.21
N TYR A 120 -16.45 -13.41 14.66
CA TYR A 120 -16.60 -11.99 14.97
C TYR A 120 -16.06 -11.13 13.82
N GLY A 121 -16.41 -9.84 13.82
CA GLY A 121 -15.93 -8.86 12.84
C GLY A 121 -14.45 -8.47 12.93
N PHE A 122 -13.55 -9.33 13.42
CA PHE A 122 -12.12 -9.04 13.62
C PHE A 122 -11.40 -8.61 12.33
N HIS A 123 -11.95 -8.96 11.16
CA HIS A 123 -11.41 -8.65 9.85
C HIS A 123 -11.74 -7.23 9.37
N GLY A 124 -12.68 -6.52 10.01
CA GLY A 124 -12.98 -5.11 9.72
C GLY A 124 -14.14 -4.86 8.74
N TYR A 125 -14.69 -5.88 8.08
CA TYR A 125 -15.70 -5.70 7.01
C TYR A 125 -17.16 -5.78 7.49
N TRP A 126 -17.39 -5.92 8.78
CA TRP A 126 -18.74 -5.97 9.36
C TRP A 126 -19.06 -4.69 10.12
N ALA A 127 -19.03 -3.57 9.40
CA ALA A 127 -19.23 -2.25 9.99
C ALA A 127 -20.59 -2.10 10.68
N ARG A 128 -20.57 -1.65 11.93
CA ARG A 128 -21.73 -1.22 12.71
C ARG A 128 -21.83 0.30 12.80
N ASP A 129 -20.70 1.01 12.91
CA ASP A 129 -20.66 2.47 12.98
C ASP A 129 -19.37 3.03 12.34
N TRP A 130 -19.50 3.66 11.17
CA TRP A 130 -18.39 4.32 10.46
C TRP A 130 -17.83 5.56 11.16
N THR A 131 -18.51 6.10 12.18
CA THR A 131 -18.09 7.32 12.89
C THR A 131 -17.18 7.05 14.08
N ALA A 132 -17.03 5.78 14.44
CA ALA A 132 -16.24 5.31 15.55
C ALA A 132 -15.18 4.31 15.07
N LEU A 133 -14.06 4.26 15.78
CA LEU A 133 -13.03 3.24 15.61
C LEU A 133 -13.40 2.05 16.51
N ASP A 134 -13.19 0.81 16.06
CA ASP A 134 -13.48 -0.35 16.89
C ASP A 134 -12.53 -0.38 18.11
N PRO A 135 -13.03 -0.39 19.35
CA PRO A 135 -12.19 -0.32 20.54
C PRO A 135 -11.20 -1.49 20.65
N ASN A 136 -11.45 -2.64 20.01
CA ASN A 136 -10.46 -3.72 19.92
C ASN A 136 -9.20 -3.34 19.12
N PHE A 137 -9.30 -2.37 18.20
CA PHE A 137 -8.16 -1.92 17.39
C PHE A 137 -7.42 -0.71 17.99
N GLY A 138 -8.03 0.01 18.92
CA GLY A 138 -7.39 1.09 19.67
C GLY A 138 -8.26 2.36 19.73
N THR A 139 -7.59 3.53 19.71
CA THR A 139 -8.23 4.84 19.83
C THR A 139 -7.93 5.76 18.64
N LYS A 140 -8.66 6.88 18.54
CA LYS A 140 -8.39 7.94 17.55
C LYS A 140 -7.00 8.55 17.75
N GLU A 141 -6.55 8.65 19.00
CA GLU A 141 -5.22 9.12 19.38
C GLU A 141 -4.13 8.16 18.90
N ASP A 142 -4.36 6.84 19.00
CA ASP A 142 -3.43 5.83 18.51
C ASP A 142 -3.28 5.91 16.98
N LEU A 143 -4.40 6.11 16.25
CA LEU A 143 -4.37 6.31 14.81
C LEU A 143 -3.59 7.57 14.42
N ALA A 144 -3.84 8.69 15.09
CA ALA A 144 -3.10 9.94 14.87
C ALA A 144 -1.59 9.75 15.12
N ALA A 145 -1.23 9.03 16.19
CA ALA A 145 0.16 8.72 16.51
C ALA A 145 0.80 7.81 15.45
N LEU A 146 0.08 6.78 14.99
CA LEU A 146 0.55 5.87 13.94
C LEU A 146 0.83 6.61 12.63
N VAL A 147 -0.12 7.44 12.16
CA VAL A 147 0.05 8.20 10.90
C VAL A 147 1.27 9.12 10.99
N LYS A 148 1.40 9.86 12.10
CA LYS A 148 2.55 10.74 12.33
C LYS A 148 3.88 9.99 12.31
N LYS A 149 3.95 8.81 12.95
CA LYS A 149 5.16 7.98 12.97
C LYS A 149 5.47 7.43 11.58
N ALA A 150 4.48 6.87 10.89
CA ALA A 150 4.65 6.39 9.53
C ALA A 150 5.20 7.49 8.61
N HIS A 151 4.61 8.69 8.65
CA HIS A 151 5.05 9.84 7.87
C HIS A 151 6.48 10.27 8.20
N ALA A 152 6.89 10.23 9.47
CA ALA A 152 8.28 10.52 9.87
C ALA A 152 9.30 9.54 9.26
N HIS A 153 8.87 8.31 8.96
CA HIS A 153 9.66 7.30 8.26
C HIS A 153 9.48 7.34 6.73
N GLY A 154 8.71 8.30 6.21
CA GLY A 154 8.39 8.43 4.79
C GLY A 154 7.41 7.39 4.27
N ILE A 155 6.68 6.72 5.17
CA ILE A 155 5.69 5.66 4.89
C ILE A 155 4.31 6.28 4.83
N ARG A 156 3.57 6.00 3.75
CA ARG A 156 2.18 6.43 3.56
C ARG A 156 1.20 5.47 4.22
N ILE A 157 0.06 5.97 4.68
CA ILE A 157 -1.00 5.15 5.28
C ILE A 157 -2.19 5.04 4.33
N ILE A 158 -2.61 3.81 4.07
CA ILE A 158 -3.79 3.47 3.29
C ILE A 158 -4.79 2.80 4.24
N LEU A 159 -6.00 3.35 4.33
CA LEU A 159 -7.11 2.69 5.02
C LEU A 159 -7.99 1.95 4.03
N ASP A 160 -8.87 1.11 4.55
CA ASP A 160 -9.91 0.43 3.78
C ASP A 160 -11.23 1.20 3.81
N GLY A 161 -11.87 1.35 2.66
CA GLY A 161 -13.12 2.07 2.47
C GLY A 161 -14.23 1.12 2.05
N VAL A 162 -15.11 0.78 2.99
CA VAL A 162 -16.25 -0.12 2.78
C VAL A 162 -17.53 0.71 2.71
N ILE A 163 -18.10 0.83 1.50
CA ILE A 163 -19.35 1.58 1.24
C ILE A 163 -20.52 0.64 0.90
N ASN A 164 -20.22 -0.55 0.37
CA ASN A 164 -21.21 -1.46 -0.21
C ASN A 164 -22.22 -2.00 0.81
N HIS A 165 -21.77 -2.37 2.01
CA HIS A 165 -22.59 -3.15 2.95
C HIS A 165 -22.34 -2.76 4.41
N THR A 166 -23.29 -3.10 5.27
CA THR A 166 -23.10 -3.10 6.73
C THR A 166 -22.63 -4.47 7.20
N GLY A 167 -22.34 -4.60 8.49
CA GLY A 167 -22.20 -5.92 9.10
C GLY A 167 -23.49 -6.73 9.16
N PRO A 168 -23.38 -8.04 9.42
CA PRO A 168 -24.51 -8.95 9.59
C PRO A 168 -25.51 -8.53 10.65
N VAL A 169 -26.77 -8.94 10.46
CA VAL A 169 -27.83 -8.73 11.46
C VAL A 169 -27.71 -9.80 12.55
N THR A 170 -27.70 -9.36 13.80
CA THR A 170 -27.65 -10.20 15.01
C THR A 170 -28.73 -9.75 16.00
N ASN A 171 -28.78 -10.38 17.19
CA ASN A 171 -29.68 -9.93 18.25
C ASN A 171 -29.24 -8.60 18.88
N GLU A 172 -27.93 -8.36 18.95
CA GLU A 172 -27.35 -7.11 19.47
C GLU A 172 -27.26 -6.04 18.36
N ASP A 173 -26.93 -6.46 17.15
CA ASP A 173 -26.73 -5.61 15.97
C ASP A 173 -27.95 -5.68 15.06
N THR A 174 -28.95 -4.88 15.43
CA THR A 174 -30.20 -4.78 14.65
C THR A 174 -29.97 -4.22 13.25
N ILE A 175 -30.78 -4.67 12.31
CA ILE A 175 -30.77 -4.22 10.92
C ILE A 175 -30.85 -2.68 10.83
N TRP A 176 -30.08 -2.12 9.90
CA TRP A 176 -30.18 -0.71 9.55
C TRP A 176 -31.57 -0.38 8.97
N PRO A 177 -32.04 0.88 9.03
CA PRO A 177 -33.33 1.25 8.49
C PRO A 177 -33.53 0.83 7.02
N SER A 178 -34.76 0.48 6.63
CA SER A 178 -35.06 -0.08 5.30
C SER A 178 -34.93 0.93 4.16
N ASP A 179 -34.88 2.22 4.45
CA ASP A 179 -34.52 3.30 3.51
C ASP A 179 -32.99 3.38 3.29
N TRP A 180 -32.17 2.83 4.19
CA TRP A 180 -30.72 2.70 4.05
C TRP A 180 -30.30 1.42 3.34
N VAL A 181 -30.89 0.27 3.69
CA VAL A 181 -30.40 -1.04 3.27
C VAL A 181 -31.45 -1.91 2.61
N ARG A 182 -30.99 -2.89 1.84
CA ARG A 182 -31.76 -4.06 1.38
C ARG A 182 -31.16 -5.34 1.95
N THR A 183 -32.01 -6.35 2.17
CA THR A 183 -31.60 -7.69 2.63
C THR A 183 -31.76 -8.76 1.56
N GLY A 184 -32.12 -8.35 0.34
CA GLY A 184 -32.22 -9.22 -0.82
C GLY A 184 -32.65 -8.44 -2.07
N PRO A 185 -32.63 -9.09 -3.24
CA PRO A 185 -32.19 -10.47 -3.47
C PRO A 185 -30.66 -10.65 -3.29
N GLN A 186 -30.21 -11.89 -3.15
CA GLN A 186 -28.77 -12.19 -3.23
C GLN A 186 -28.29 -12.06 -4.68
N CYS A 187 -27.08 -11.56 -4.87
CA CYS A 187 -26.50 -11.36 -6.20
C CYS A 187 -26.42 -12.66 -7.00
N ASP A 188 -26.78 -12.60 -8.29
CA ASP A 188 -26.62 -13.71 -9.22
C ASP A 188 -25.51 -13.49 -10.26
N TYR A 189 -24.93 -12.28 -10.26
CA TYR A 189 -23.75 -11.89 -11.04
C TYR A 189 -23.90 -12.01 -12.56
N LYS A 190 -25.13 -12.02 -13.10
CA LYS A 190 -25.39 -12.18 -14.54
C LYS A 190 -25.32 -10.88 -15.33
N THR A 191 -25.62 -9.76 -14.67
CA THR A 191 -25.69 -8.41 -15.27
C THR A 191 -25.06 -7.41 -14.31
N PHE A 192 -24.82 -6.20 -14.79
CA PHE A 192 -24.40 -5.09 -13.94
C PHE A 192 -25.39 -4.88 -12.77
N GLU A 193 -26.69 -4.78 -13.06
CA GLU A 193 -27.75 -4.55 -12.06
C GLU A 193 -27.79 -5.68 -11.02
N THR A 194 -27.73 -6.95 -11.45
CA THR A 194 -27.73 -8.10 -10.54
C THR A 194 -26.38 -8.39 -9.86
N THR A 195 -25.43 -7.46 -10.03
CA THR A 195 -24.14 -7.42 -9.31
C THR A 195 -24.06 -6.23 -8.35
N THR A 196 -24.77 -5.13 -8.62
CA THR A 196 -24.72 -3.89 -7.80
C THR A 196 -25.93 -3.63 -6.92
N THR A 197 -27.10 -4.21 -7.21
CA THR A 197 -28.34 -3.94 -6.48
C THR A 197 -28.84 -5.19 -5.74
N CYS A 198 -27.96 -5.78 -4.92
CA CYS A 198 -28.18 -7.10 -4.32
C CYS A 198 -27.27 -7.35 -3.12
N THR A 199 -27.63 -8.32 -2.27
CA THR A 199 -26.76 -8.73 -1.16
C THR A 199 -25.69 -9.72 -1.64
N LEU A 200 -24.44 -9.55 -1.19
CA LEU A 200 -23.34 -10.46 -1.53
C LEU A 200 -23.56 -11.87 -0.96
N VAL A 201 -24.02 -11.90 0.29
CA VAL A 201 -24.39 -13.11 1.02
C VAL A 201 -25.68 -12.88 1.82
N LYS A 202 -26.33 -13.97 2.23
CA LYS A 202 -27.70 -13.95 2.79
C LYS A 202 -27.89 -13.04 4.01
N ASN A 203 -26.89 -12.93 4.89
CA ASN A 203 -26.98 -12.11 6.11
C ASN A 203 -26.01 -10.93 6.08
N LEU A 204 -25.80 -10.31 4.91
CA LEU A 204 -24.97 -9.11 4.79
C LEU A 204 -25.80 -8.03 4.09
N PRO A 205 -26.43 -7.11 4.84
CA PRO A 205 -27.28 -6.07 4.27
C PRO A 205 -26.49 -5.17 3.32
N ASP A 206 -27.06 -4.96 2.14
CA ASP A 206 -26.51 -4.12 1.08
C ASP A 206 -27.01 -2.68 1.25
N ILE A 207 -26.09 -1.72 1.24
CA ILE A 207 -26.42 -0.29 1.27
C ILE A 207 -27.06 0.06 -0.07
N LYS A 208 -28.19 0.78 -0.04
CA LYS A 208 -28.84 1.31 -1.24
C LYS A 208 -28.05 2.48 -1.82
N THR A 209 -26.86 2.20 -2.35
CA THR A 209 -25.92 3.19 -2.86
C THR A 209 -26.46 3.90 -4.11
N GLU A 210 -27.34 3.24 -4.86
CA GLU A 210 -28.02 3.79 -6.03
C GLU A 210 -29.16 4.76 -5.67
N SER A 211 -29.62 4.76 -4.41
CA SER A 211 -30.77 5.56 -3.98
C SER A 211 -30.45 7.06 -3.99
N THR A 212 -31.32 7.84 -4.64
CA THR A 212 -31.30 9.31 -4.62
C THR A 212 -32.22 9.89 -3.54
N GLN A 213 -32.93 9.06 -2.77
CA GLN A 213 -33.86 9.51 -1.74
C GLN A 213 -33.12 9.92 -0.48
N GLU A 214 -33.48 11.08 0.07
CA GLU A 214 -32.93 11.50 1.35
C GLU A 214 -33.45 10.64 2.50
N VAL A 215 -32.55 10.30 3.42
CA VAL A 215 -32.83 9.46 4.58
C VAL A 215 -32.46 10.17 5.87
N SER A 216 -33.18 9.83 6.93
CA SER A 216 -32.84 10.27 8.28
C SER A 216 -31.67 9.46 8.83
N LEU A 217 -30.98 10.01 9.83
CA LEU A 217 -29.95 9.26 10.55
C LEU A 217 -30.56 8.01 11.23
N PRO A 218 -29.86 6.86 11.24
CA PRO A 218 -30.31 5.67 11.93
C PRO A 218 -30.56 5.95 13.43
N PRO A 219 -31.69 5.51 14.00
CA PRO A 219 -32.02 5.79 15.41
C PRO A 219 -30.95 5.34 16.40
N PHE A 220 -30.34 4.17 16.17
CA PHE A 220 -29.31 3.64 17.06
C PHE A 220 -28.04 4.52 17.09
N LEU A 221 -27.67 5.17 15.96
CA LEU A 221 -26.56 6.13 15.93
C LEU A 221 -26.91 7.41 16.70
N ILE A 222 -28.14 7.90 16.55
CA ILE A 222 -28.63 9.06 17.30
C ILE A 222 -28.56 8.78 18.82
N GLU A 223 -29.07 7.62 19.25
CA GLU A 223 -29.04 7.20 20.65
C GLU A 223 -27.61 7.08 21.18
N LYS A 224 -26.73 6.44 20.41
CA LYS A 224 -25.31 6.31 20.73
C LYS A 224 -24.63 7.67 20.88
N TRP A 225 -24.75 8.56 19.89
CA TRP A 225 -24.12 9.88 19.93
C TRP A 225 -24.64 10.76 21.06
N LYS A 226 -25.91 10.64 21.44
CA LYS A 226 -26.47 11.33 22.61
C LYS A 226 -25.89 10.78 23.91
N LYS A 227 -25.77 9.45 24.04
CA LYS A 227 -25.13 8.80 25.21
C LYS A 227 -23.67 9.22 25.35
N GLU A 228 -22.98 9.38 24.23
CA GLU A 228 -21.58 9.82 24.17
C GLU A 228 -21.40 11.34 24.28
N GLY A 229 -22.48 12.12 24.28
CA GLY A 229 -22.43 13.59 24.36
C GLY A 229 -21.85 14.28 23.12
N ARG A 230 -21.88 13.61 21.95
CA ARG A 230 -21.35 14.16 20.69
C ARG A 230 -22.40 14.42 19.61
N TYR A 231 -23.69 14.18 19.89
CA TYR A 231 -24.77 14.31 18.91
C TYR A 231 -24.79 15.65 18.18
N GLU A 232 -24.74 16.77 18.91
CA GLU A 232 -24.78 18.11 18.32
C GLU A 232 -23.56 18.38 17.43
N LYS A 233 -22.38 17.87 17.82
CA LYS A 233 -21.15 17.98 17.04
C LYS A 233 -21.24 17.18 15.74
N GLU A 234 -21.76 15.96 15.79
CA GLU A 234 -21.94 15.11 14.61
C GLU A 234 -22.94 15.71 13.62
N VAL A 235 -24.09 16.20 14.12
CA VAL A 235 -25.09 16.86 13.28
C VAL A 235 -24.51 18.12 12.63
N ALA A 236 -23.82 18.98 13.39
CA ALA A 236 -23.19 20.18 12.82
C ALA A 236 -22.12 19.84 11.77
N SER A 237 -21.34 18.77 11.99
CA SER A 237 -20.36 18.28 11.03
C SER A 237 -21.02 17.79 9.73
N LEU A 238 -22.12 17.03 9.84
CA LEU A 238 -22.92 16.59 8.69
C LEU A 238 -23.53 17.78 7.95
N ASP A 239 -24.15 18.73 8.65
CA ASP A 239 -24.75 19.92 8.07
C ASP A 239 -23.73 20.73 7.27
N ALA A 240 -22.51 20.89 7.81
CA ALA A 240 -21.41 21.56 7.10
C ALA A 240 -20.98 20.79 5.84
N PHE A 241 -20.89 19.46 5.90
CA PHE A 241 -20.56 18.64 4.74
C PHE A 241 -21.61 18.78 3.64
N PHE A 242 -22.89 18.56 3.95
CA PHE A 242 -23.97 18.60 2.95
C PHE A 242 -24.22 20.01 2.40
N THR A 243 -24.04 21.05 3.23
CA THR A 243 -24.09 22.44 2.74
C THR A 243 -22.96 22.73 1.77
N ARG A 244 -21.74 22.25 2.06
CA ARG A 244 -20.56 22.45 1.20
C ARG A 244 -20.70 21.73 -0.14
N THR A 245 -21.15 20.48 -0.12
CA THR A 245 -21.18 19.62 -1.31
C THR A 245 -22.44 19.82 -2.14
N GLY A 246 -23.55 20.25 -1.52
CA GLY A 246 -24.87 20.24 -2.16
C GLY A 246 -25.39 18.83 -2.43
N TYR A 247 -24.76 17.81 -1.86
CA TYR A 247 -25.17 16.42 -2.04
C TYR A 247 -26.46 16.14 -1.27
N PRO A 248 -27.38 15.31 -1.80
CA PRO A 248 -28.54 14.86 -1.03
C PRO A 248 -28.09 13.96 0.12
N ARG A 249 -28.87 13.96 1.21
CA ARG A 249 -28.64 13.11 2.40
C ARG A 249 -29.00 11.64 2.15
N THR A 250 -28.30 11.00 1.23
CA THR A 250 -28.48 9.58 0.86
C THR A 250 -27.50 8.69 1.63
N PRO A 251 -27.77 7.37 1.74
CA PRO A 251 -26.88 6.43 2.43
C PRO A 251 -25.41 6.53 2.00
N LYS A 252 -25.14 6.54 0.68
CA LYS A 252 -23.78 6.66 0.14
C LYS A 252 -23.07 7.94 0.59
N ASN A 253 -23.78 9.07 0.63
CA ASN A 253 -23.17 10.37 0.91
C ASN A 253 -22.87 10.55 2.41
N TYR A 254 -23.66 9.94 3.29
CA TYR A 254 -23.32 9.84 4.70
C TYR A 254 -22.04 9.02 4.92
N ILE A 255 -21.92 7.85 4.28
CA ILE A 255 -20.73 6.99 4.42
C ILE A 255 -19.48 7.67 3.82
N ILE A 256 -19.60 8.27 2.64
CA ILE A 256 -18.52 9.08 2.02
C ILE A 256 -18.05 10.15 3.01
N LYS A 257 -18.98 10.88 3.64
CA LYS A 257 -18.62 11.87 4.66
C LYS A 257 -17.80 11.22 5.76
N TRP A 258 -18.34 10.18 6.41
CA TRP A 258 -17.70 9.57 7.58
C TRP A 258 -16.31 9.01 7.28
N LEU A 259 -16.12 8.40 6.11
CA LEU A 259 -14.80 7.96 5.67
C LEU A 259 -13.86 9.15 5.41
N THR A 260 -14.32 10.22 4.76
CA THR A 260 -13.47 11.39 4.47
C THR A 260 -13.08 12.21 5.71
N ASP A 261 -13.76 12.02 6.84
CA ASP A 261 -13.34 12.62 8.12
C ASP A 261 -11.98 12.09 8.56
N TYR A 262 -11.67 10.80 8.35
CA TYR A 262 -10.36 10.24 8.69
C TYR A 262 -9.21 10.91 7.91
N ILE A 263 -9.48 11.35 6.66
CA ILE A 263 -8.50 12.11 5.88
C ILE A 263 -8.32 13.51 6.49
N THR A 264 -9.42 14.19 6.80
CA THR A 264 -9.38 15.57 7.33
C THR A 264 -8.78 15.63 8.74
N GLU A 265 -8.99 14.59 9.55
CA GLU A 265 -8.50 14.50 10.93
C GLU A 265 -7.04 14.02 11.00
N TYR A 266 -6.68 12.94 10.29
CA TYR A 266 -5.39 12.27 10.48
C TYR A 266 -4.41 12.45 9.33
N GLY A 267 -4.88 12.76 8.13
CA GLY A 267 -4.01 12.92 6.96
C GLY A 267 -3.52 11.62 6.35
N ILE A 268 -4.33 10.55 6.41
CA ILE A 268 -4.06 9.32 5.66
C ILE A 268 -3.88 9.65 4.17
N ASP A 269 -3.11 8.84 3.45
CA ASP A 269 -2.62 9.15 2.11
C ASP A 269 -3.42 8.46 1.00
N GLY A 270 -4.18 7.42 1.35
CA GLY A 270 -5.03 6.74 0.39
C GLY A 270 -6.11 5.86 1.01
N TYR A 271 -6.99 5.39 0.13
CA TYR A 271 -7.98 4.35 0.41
C TYR A 271 -7.78 3.17 -0.54
N ARG A 272 -7.83 1.95 -0.02
CA ARG A 272 -8.28 0.79 -0.78
C ARG A 272 -9.79 0.72 -0.65
N ALA A 273 -10.50 0.66 -1.77
CA ALA A 273 -11.95 0.51 -1.80
C ALA A 273 -12.31 -0.97 -1.88
N ASP A 274 -13.18 -1.39 -0.97
CA ASP A 274 -13.71 -2.76 -0.90
C ASP A 274 -14.83 -2.99 -1.90
N THR A 275 -14.94 -4.22 -2.40
CA THR A 275 -16.12 -4.72 -3.15
C THR A 275 -16.58 -3.79 -4.29
N VAL A 276 -15.63 -3.16 -4.99
CA VAL A 276 -15.87 -2.02 -5.90
C VAL A 276 -16.93 -2.32 -6.95
N LYS A 277 -16.87 -3.52 -7.53
CA LYS A 277 -17.79 -3.92 -8.62
C LYS A 277 -19.24 -4.15 -8.19
N HIS A 278 -19.51 -4.08 -6.88
CA HIS A 278 -20.82 -4.32 -6.28
C HIS A 278 -21.58 -3.01 -5.98
N THR A 279 -21.06 -1.88 -6.43
CA THR A 279 -21.72 -0.58 -6.38
C THR A 279 -21.59 0.11 -7.74
N GLU A 280 -22.42 1.13 -8.01
CA GLU A 280 -22.29 1.92 -9.24
C GLU A 280 -20.97 2.69 -9.26
N GLU A 281 -20.33 2.77 -10.43
CA GLU A 281 -19.03 3.44 -10.58
C GLU A 281 -19.04 4.92 -10.14
N SER A 282 -20.22 5.57 -10.22
CA SER A 282 -20.41 6.95 -9.75
C SER A 282 -20.19 7.12 -8.24
N VAL A 283 -20.43 6.08 -7.43
CA VAL A 283 -20.18 6.09 -5.98
C VAL A 283 -18.70 6.36 -5.72
N TRP A 284 -17.82 5.72 -6.48
CA TRP A 284 -16.38 5.85 -6.34
C TRP A 284 -15.84 7.17 -6.90
N ALA A 285 -16.44 7.68 -7.99
CA ALA A 285 -16.14 9.02 -8.49
C ALA A 285 -16.50 10.11 -7.47
N ASP A 286 -17.67 10.00 -6.83
CA ASP A 286 -18.10 10.89 -5.75
C ASP A 286 -17.16 10.77 -4.55
N PHE A 287 -16.82 9.55 -4.14
CA PHE A 287 -15.91 9.29 -3.03
C PHE A 287 -14.54 9.91 -3.28
N LYS A 288 -13.93 9.67 -4.45
CA LYS A 288 -12.63 10.22 -4.81
C LYS A 288 -12.62 11.74 -4.78
N THR A 289 -13.68 12.38 -5.30
CA THR A 289 -13.84 13.84 -5.29
C THR A 289 -13.78 14.38 -3.86
N GLN A 290 -14.48 13.73 -2.91
CA GLN A 290 -14.47 14.17 -1.51
C GLN A 290 -13.15 13.83 -0.81
N CYS A 291 -12.50 12.71 -1.15
CA CYS A 291 -11.18 12.36 -0.63
C CYS A 291 -10.10 13.38 -1.05
N ASP A 292 -10.08 13.80 -2.32
CA ASP A 292 -9.16 14.82 -2.81
C ASP A 292 -9.37 16.16 -2.11
N TYR A 293 -10.63 16.57 -1.94
CA TYR A 293 -10.96 17.79 -1.20
C TYR A 293 -10.49 17.71 0.26
N ALA A 294 -10.76 16.59 0.93
CA ALA A 294 -10.38 16.37 2.32
C ALA A 294 -8.86 16.39 2.49
N PHE A 295 -8.12 15.72 1.61
CA PHE A 295 -6.66 15.66 1.67
C PHE A 295 -6.01 17.00 1.37
N ALA A 296 -6.49 17.73 0.36
CA ALA A 296 -6.03 19.09 0.08
C ALA A 296 -6.29 20.02 1.26
N THR A 297 -7.45 19.89 1.91
CA THR A 297 -7.79 20.64 3.12
C THR A 297 -6.85 20.30 4.28
N TRP A 298 -6.56 19.01 4.49
CA TRP A 298 -5.61 18.56 5.52
C TRP A 298 -4.21 19.10 5.27
N LYS A 299 -3.69 19.01 4.03
CA LYS A 299 -2.37 19.53 3.65
C LYS A 299 -2.25 21.02 3.92
N LYS A 300 -3.29 21.80 3.56
CA LYS A 300 -3.33 23.25 3.83
C LYS A 300 -3.29 23.58 5.31
N LYS A 301 -3.94 22.77 6.15
CA LYS A 301 -3.95 22.94 7.62
C LYS A 301 -2.67 22.44 8.30
N ASN A 302 -1.95 21.51 7.67
CA ASN A 302 -0.79 20.82 8.24
C ASN A 302 0.46 20.93 7.36
N PRO A 303 0.92 22.14 6.95
CA PRO A 303 1.99 22.30 5.96
C PRO A 303 3.32 21.64 6.38
N SER A 304 3.61 21.54 7.68
CA SER A 304 4.82 20.88 8.19
C SER A 304 4.76 19.35 8.21
N GLN A 305 3.59 18.76 7.98
CA GLN A 305 3.37 17.30 7.97
C GLN A 305 3.20 16.75 6.54
N VAL A 306 3.21 17.62 5.52
CA VAL A 306 3.05 17.20 4.12
C VAL A 306 4.29 16.47 3.63
N LEU A 307 4.14 15.20 3.25
CA LEU A 307 5.23 14.38 2.69
C LEU A 307 5.68 14.86 1.30
N ASP A 308 4.72 15.15 0.42
CA ASP A 308 4.92 15.61 -0.95
C ASP A 308 3.62 16.19 -1.56
N ASN A 309 3.68 16.57 -2.83
CA ASN A 309 2.56 17.16 -3.59
C ASN A 309 1.63 16.13 -4.26
N SER A 310 1.78 14.83 -3.99
CA SER A 310 0.92 13.79 -4.59
C SER A 310 -0.54 14.00 -4.20
N PRO A 311 -1.50 13.75 -5.10
CA PRO A 311 -2.92 13.75 -4.73
C PRO A 311 -3.24 12.56 -3.82
N PHE A 312 -4.48 12.52 -3.29
CA PHE A 312 -4.94 11.38 -2.51
C PHE A 312 -5.02 10.14 -3.39
N TYR A 313 -4.51 9.01 -2.89
CA TYR A 313 -4.40 7.78 -3.67
C TYR A 313 -5.58 6.84 -3.45
N SER A 314 -5.95 6.10 -4.48
CA SER A 314 -7.12 5.23 -4.46
C SER A 314 -6.84 3.93 -5.21
N ILE A 315 -7.12 2.82 -4.55
CA ILE A 315 -6.89 1.46 -5.07
C ILE A 315 -8.22 0.71 -5.06
N ALA A 316 -8.63 0.18 -6.21
CA ALA A 316 -9.90 -0.52 -6.35
C ALA A 316 -9.71 -2.03 -6.18
N GLU A 317 -10.50 -2.66 -5.30
CA GLU A 317 -10.75 -4.09 -5.39
C GLU A 317 -11.92 -4.38 -6.33
N VAL A 318 -11.61 -4.57 -7.61
CA VAL A 318 -12.55 -5.09 -8.59
C VAL A 318 -12.30 -6.60 -8.70
N TYR A 319 -13.03 -7.41 -7.95
CA TYR A 319 -12.78 -8.86 -7.88
C TYR A 319 -12.81 -9.51 -9.28
N ASN A 320 -11.73 -10.24 -9.61
CA ASN A 320 -11.40 -10.81 -10.93
C ASN A 320 -10.86 -9.83 -11.99
N TYR A 321 -10.51 -8.59 -11.62
CA TYR A 321 -9.75 -7.73 -12.52
C TYR A 321 -8.33 -8.28 -12.74
N ASN A 322 -7.92 -8.30 -14.00
CA ASN A 322 -6.62 -8.77 -14.45
C ASN A 322 -5.97 -7.68 -15.28
N ILE A 323 -4.67 -7.46 -15.13
CA ILE A 323 -3.94 -6.44 -15.91
C ILE A 323 -4.13 -6.62 -17.42
N SER A 324 -4.27 -7.87 -17.91
CA SER A 324 -4.51 -8.15 -19.33
C SER A 324 -5.88 -7.71 -19.85
N ALA A 325 -6.82 -7.34 -18.97
CA ALA A 325 -8.10 -6.74 -19.36
C ALA A 325 -7.99 -5.24 -19.69
N GLY A 326 -6.82 -4.63 -19.44
CA GLY A 326 -6.59 -3.23 -19.73
C GLY A 326 -7.45 -2.33 -18.84
N LYS A 327 -8.06 -1.28 -19.40
CA LYS A 327 -8.80 -0.28 -18.60
C LYS A 327 -10.18 -0.74 -18.14
N TYR A 328 -10.77 -1.74 -18.78
CA TYR A 328 -12.19 -2.05 -18.64
C TYR A 328 -12.41 -3.33 -17.87
N PHE A 329 -13.36 -3.30 -16.93
CA PHE A 329 -13.98 -4.49 -16.38
C PHE A 329 -15.30 -4.75 -17.12
N ASP A 330 -15.52 -5.99 -17.53
CA ASP A 330 -16.67 -6.40 -18.35
C ASP A 330 -17.66 -7.24 -17.51
N PHE A 331 -18.84 -6.69 -17.27
CA PHE A 331 -19.96 -7.39 -16.61
C PHE A 331 -20.76 -8.25 -17.59
N GLY A 332 -20.42 -8.24 -18.88
CA GLY A 332 -21.13 -8.93 -19.96
C GLY A 332 -22.13 -8.03 -20.69
N ASP A 333 -22.99 -7.34 -19.93
CA ASP A 333 -23.95 -6.35 -20.46
C ASP A 333 -23.45 -4.90 -20.39
N LYS A 334 -22.45 -4.62 -19.53
CA LYS A 334 -21.84 -3.31 -19.35
C LYS A 334 -20.32 -3.42 -19.14
N LYS A 335 -19.58 -2.50 -19.75
CA LYS A 335 -18.14 -2.29 -19.45
C LYS A 335 -17.95 -1.04 -18.63
N VAL A 336 -17.11 -1.12 -17.60
CA VAL A 336 -16.79 0.00 -16.71
C VAL A 336 -15.29 0.23 -16.71
N ASN A 337 -14.87 1.48 -16.92
CA ASN A 337 -13.50 1.91 -16.71
C ASN A 337 -13.37 2.54 -15.32
N TYR A 338 -12.85 1.80 -14.34
CA TYR A 338 -12.71 2.29 -12.97
C TYR A 338 -11.60 3.35 -12.81
N TYR A 339 -10.62 3.39 -13.73
CA TYR A 339 -9.62 4.47 -13.73
C TYR A 339 -10.24 5.85 -14.00
N ASP A 340 -11.30 5.89 -14.82
CA ASP A 340 -12.04 7.13 -15.10
C ASP A 340 -13.07 7.44 -14.00
N ASN A 341 -13.30 6.51 -13.06
CA ASN A 341 -14.35 6.59 -12.04
C ASN A 341 -13.75 6.56 -10.62
N GLY A 342 -12.69 7.32 -10.42
CA GLY A 342 -12.20 7.65 -9.08
C GLY A 342 -11.01 6.82 -8.59
N PHE A 343 -10.46 5.91 -9.41
CA PHE A 343 -9.32 5.08 -9.01
C PHE A 343 -8.02 5.43 -9.72
N ASN A 344 -6.93 5.51 -8.95
CA ASN A 344 -5.58 5.58 -9.52
C ASN A 344 -5.10 4.19 -9.97
N ASN A 345 -5.58 3.15 -9.29
CA ASN A 345 -5.04 1.81 -9.39
C ASN A 345 -6.10 0.72 -9.13
N MET A 346 -5.87 -0.50 -9.60
CA MET A 346 -6.68 -1.69 -9.32
C MET A 346 -5.82 -2.86 -8.82
N ILE A 347 -6.37 -3.67 -7.92
CA ILE A 347 -5.75 -4.93 -7.49
C ILE A 347 -5.73 -5.91 -8.67
N ASN A 348 -4.54 -6.43 -9.00
CA ASN A 348 -4.36 -7.37 -10.11
C ASN A 348 -4.39 -8.83 -9.63
N PHE A 349 -5.49 -9.52 -9.93
CA PHE A 349 -5.70 -10.93 -9.60
C PHE A 349 -4.93 -11.90 -10.51
N GLU A 350 -4.35 -11.40 -11.61
CA GLU A 350 -3.61 -12.20 -12.58
C GLU A 350 -2.22 -12.59 -12.10
N PHE A 351 -1.59 -11.74 -11.28
CA PHE A 351 -0.16 -11.82 -10.98
C PHE A 351 0.25 -13.17 -10.37
N LYS A 352 -0.55 -13.73 -9.45
CA LYS A 352 -0.28 -15.04 -8.82
C LYS A 352 -0.28 -16.21 -9.81
N TRP A 353 -0.96 -16.08 -10.94
CA TRP A 353 -0.96 -17.09 -12.00
C TRP A 353 0.22 -16.90 -12.95
N ASP A 354 0.48 -15.64 -13.35
CA ASP A 354 1.65 -15.27 -14.14
C ASP A 354 2.96 -15.57 -13.42
N ALA A 355 2.98 -15.50 -12.09
CA ALA A 355 4.12 -15.86 -11.25
C ALA A 355 4.56 -17.32 -11.40
N LYS A 356 3.78 -18.19 -12.07
CA LYS A 356 4.20 -19.55 -12.43
C LYS A 356 5.03 -19.61 -13.71
N LYS A 357 5.18 -18.50 -14.43
CA LYS A 357 6.01 -18.36 -15.63
C LYS A 357 7.41 -17.86 -15.26
N ASP A 358 8.28 -17.79 -16.26
CA ASP A 358 9.62 -17.22 -16.11
C ASP A 358 9.58 -15.69 -15.89
N TYR A 359 10.72 -15.14 -15.46
CA TYR A 359 10.85 -13.72 -15.15
C TYR A 359 10.61 -12.82 -16.36
N GLU A 360 11.11 -13.21 -17.53
CA GLU A 360 11.01 -12.40 -18.75
C GLU A 360 9.55 -12.26 -19.18
N PHE A 361 8.80 -13.35 -19.17
CA PHE A 361 7.36 -13.32 -19.45
C PHE A 361 6.64 -12.30 -18.56
N ILE A 362 6.88 -12.34 -17.25
CA ILE A 362 6.24 -11.43 -16.29
C ILE A 362 6.71 -9.99 -16.55
N PHE A 363 8.01 -9.77 -16.61
CA PHE A 363 8.55 -8.42 -16.63
C PHE A 363 8.27 -7.69 -17.95
N SER A 364 8.41 -8.36 -19.09
CA SER A 364 8.08 -7.78 -20.40
C SER A 364 6.59 -7.55 -20.58
N LYS A 365 5.73 -8.52 -20.21
CA LYS A 365 4.27 -8.36 -20.31
C LYS A 365 3.78 -7.14 -19.51
N TYR A 366 4.20 -7.05 -18.25
CA TYR A 366 3.72 -6.01 -17.34
C TYR A 366 4.24 -4.63 -17.74
N SER A 367 5.53 -4.53 -18.08
CA SER A 367 6.10 -3.29 -18.63
C SER A 367 5.39 -2.85 -19.91
N THR A 368 5.10 -3.78 -20.82
CA THR A 368 4.41 -3.48 -22.08
C THR A 368 3.00 -2.92 -21.84
N ILE A 369 2.23 -3.53 -20.95
CA ILE A 369 0.86 -3.07 -20.67
C ILE A 369 0.89 -1.71 -19.94
N LEU A 370 1.73 -1.56 -18.92
CA LEU A 370 1.83 -0.34 -18.12
C LEU A 370 2.37 0.87 -18.91
N ASN A 371 3.23 0.64 -19.89
CA ASN A 371 3.73 1.69 -20.77
C ASN A 371 2.94 1.83 -22.09
N GLY A 372 1.95 0.96 -22.30
CA GLY A 372 1.07 0.92 -23.45
C GLY A 372 -0.37 1.29 -23.08
N GLU A 373 -1.25 0.29 -23.02
CA GLU A 373 -2.69 0.48 -22.78
C GLU A 373 -2.99 1.18 -21.44
N LEU A 374 -2.22 0.87 -20.39
CA LEU A 374 -2.37 1.47 -19.07
C LEU A 374 -1.43 2.65 -18.82
N LYS A 375 -0.86 3.27 -19.87
CA LYS A 375 0.04 4.42 -19.71
C LYS A 375 -0.63 5.53 -18.89
N GLY A 376 0.03 5.92 -17.79
CA GLY A 376 -0.47 6.90 -16.83
C GLY A 376 -1.26 6.30 -15.66
N HIS A 377 -1.44 4.99 -15.64
CA HIS A 377 -2.05 4.22 -14.55
C HIS A 377 -1.11 3.08 -14.12
N SER A 378 -1.51 2.33 -13.09
CA SER A 378 -0.78 1.15 -12.63
C SER A 378 -1.70 0.01 -12.22
N VAL A 379 -1.12 -1.07 -11.69
CA VAL A 379 -1.78 -2.17 -11.00
C VAL A 379 -1.12 -2.44 -9.64
N LEU A 380 -1.85 -3.00 -8.67
CA LEU A 380 -1.29 -3.57 -7.43
C LEU A 380 -1.14 -5.09 -7.57
N ASN A 381 0.10 -5.55 -7.76
CA ASN A 381 0.43 -6.96 -7.84
C ASN A 381 0.51 -7.58 -6.45
N TYR A 382 -0.04 -8.77 -6.28
CA TYR A 382 0.03 -9.54 -5.04
C TYR A 382 0.18 -11.04 -5.34
N LEU A 383 0.74 -11.78 -4.38
CA LEU A 383 0.90 -13.24 -4.47
C LEU A 383 0.13 -14.01 -3.39
N SER A 384 -0.28 -13.32 -2.34
CA SER A 384 -1.19 -13.81 -1.30
C SER A 384 -1.94 -12.63 -0.65
N SER A 385 -3.08 -12.92 -0.01
CA SER A 385 -3.87 -11.93 0.74
C SER A 385 -4.73 -12.63 1.79
N HIS A 386 -5.50 -11.86 2.56
CA HIS A 386 -6.44 -12.37 3.56
C HIS A 386 -7.64 -13.14 2.99
N ASP A 387 -7.90 -13.03 1.69
CA ASP A 387 -9.07 -13.58 0.97
C ASP A 387 -8.67 -14.30 -0.33
N ASP A 388 -7.45 -14.84 -0.37
CA ASP A 388 -6.96 -15.54 -1.54
C ASP A 388 -7.32 -17.03 -1.51
N GLY A 389 -8.30 -17.45 -2.32
CA GLY A 389 -8.63 -18.87 -2.49
C GLY A 389 -7.53 -19.73 -3.15
N GLY A 390 -6.47 -19.13 -3.69
CA GLY A 390 -5.38 -19.84 -4.35
C GLY A 390 -4.08 -19.04 -4.43
N PRO A 391 -3.42 -18.77 -3.29
CA PRO A 391 -2.17 -18.01 -3.26
C PRO A 391 -1.04 -18.78 -3.96
N PHE A 392 -0.06 -18.05 -4.51
CA PHE A 392 1.02 -18.63 -5.32
C PHE A 392 1.88 -19.65 -4.55
N ASP A 393 2.19 -19.35 -3.29
CA ASP A 393 3.12 -20.12 -2.45
C ASP A 393 2.52 -20.37 -1.05
N ALA A 394 1.34 -21.01 -1.01
CA ALA A 394 0.63 -21.30 0.25
C ALA A 394 1.49 -22.05 1.29
N ALA A 395 2.31 -22.99 0.81
CA ALA A 395 3.17 -23.83 1.63
C ALA A 395 4.52 -23.19 1.97
N ARG A 396 4.79 -21.96 1.49
CA ARG A 396 6.02 -21.19 1.73
C ARG A 396 7.31 -21.90 1.31
N THR A 397 7.24 -22.78 0.31
CA THR A 397 8.40 -23.52 -0.20
C THR A 397 9.16 -22.77 -1.29
N LYS A 398 8.58 -21.67 -1.79
CA LYS A 398 9.12 -20.84 -2.87
C LYS A 398 9.37 -19.40 -2.41
N ASN A 399 9.67 -19.20 -1.12
CA ASN A 399 9.71 -17.88 -0.51
C ASN A 399 10.64 -16.87 -1.24
N LYS A 400 11.85 -17.30 -1.64
CA LYS A 400 12.78 -16.46 -2.41
C LYS A 400 12.27 -16.13 -3.81
N GLU A 401 11.66 -17.11 -4.50
CA GLU A 401 11.05 -16.91 -5.82
C GLU A 401 9.88 -15.91 -5.73
N THR A 402 9.03 -16.06 -4.71
CA THR A 402 7.92 -15.14 -4.38
C THR A 402 8.43 -13.70 -4.23
N ALA A 403 9.45 -13.47 -3.40
CA ALA A 403 10.05 -12.15 -3.20
C ALA A 403 10.64 -11.57 -4.50
N THR A 404 11.42 -12.38 -5.22
CA THR A 404 12.11 -11.99 -6.45
C THR A 404 11.12 -11.57 -7.53
N LYS A 405 10.09 -12.37 -7.77
CA LYS A 405 9.06 -12.07 -8.78
C LYS A 405 8.25 -10.84 -8.41
N LEU A 406 7.80 -10.75 -7.17
CA LEU A 406 6.95 -9.64 -6.72
C LEU A 406 7.71 -8.32 -6.67
N LEU A 407 8.83 -8.26 -5.95
CA LEU A 407 9.53 -7.00 -5.67
C LEU A 407 10.27 -6.45 -6.90
N LEU A 408 10.62 -7.29 -7.87
CA LEU A 408 11.23 -6.84 -9.14
C LEU A 408 10.22 -6.65 -10.28
N SER A 409 8.92 -6.84 -10.03
CA SER A 409 7.88 -6.63 -11.03
C SER A 409 7.58 -5.13 -11.30
N PRO A 410 7.27 -4.77 -12.56
CA PRO A 410 6.58 -3.52 -12.88
C PRO A 410 5.17 -3.45 -12.26
N GLY A 411 4.74 -2.26 -11.86
CA GLY A 411 3.54 -2.02 -11.06
C GLY A 411 3.82 -1.99 -9.57
N LEU A 412 2.82 -1.70 -8.73
CA LEU A 412 2.96 -1.73 -7.27
C LEU A 412 3.11 -3.17 -6.79
N ALA A 413 3.84 -3.36 -5.68
CA ALA A 413 4.02 -4.66 -5.05
C ALA A 413 3.35 -4.69 -3.67
N GLN A 414 2.40 -5.58 -3.47
CA GLN A 414 1.79 -5.86 -2.17
C GLN A 414 2.48 -7.02 -1.47
N VAL A 415 3.09 -6.76 -0.32
CA VAL A 415 3.57 -7.76 0.63
C VAL A 415 2.46 -8.00 1.64
N PHE A 416 1.88 -9.20 1.68
CA PHE A 416 0.92 -9.56 2.72
C PHE A 416 1.66 -10.00 3.97
N TYR A 417 1.21 -9.58 5.16
CA TYR A 417 1.98 -9.77 6.38
C TYR A 417 2.40 -11.23 6.58
N GLY A 418 3.71 -11.44 6.76
CA GLY A 418 4.31 -12.75 6.91
C GLY A 418 4.68 -13.47 5.60
N ASP A 419 4.44 -12.86 4.43
CA ASP A 419 5.10 -13.28 3.19
C ASP A 419 6.63 -13.25 3.36
N GLU A 420 7.16 -12.21 4.00
CA GLU A 420 8.59 -12.02 4.18
C GLU A 420 9.22 -12.93 5.23
N SER A 421 8.42 -13.42 6.18
CA SER A 421 8.81 -14.31 7.28
C SER A 421 8.37 -15.77 7.09
N ALA A 422 7.82 -16.10 5.92
CA ALA A 422 7.26 -17.43 5.64
C ALA A 422 6.17 -17.89 6.64
N ARG A 423 5.33 -16.96 7.12
CA ARG A 423 4.13 -17.28 7.91
C ARG A 423 3.25 -18.25 7.14
N SER A 424 2.85 -19.35 7.79
CA SER A 424 2.01 -20.36 7.15
C SER A 424 0.64 -19.79 6.75
N LEU A 425 0.23 -20.12 5.52
CA LEU A 425 -1.14 -19.90 5.01
C LEU A 425 -1.97 -21.20 5.07
N ILE A 426 -1.43 -22.25 5.67
CA ILE A 426 -2.07 -23.55 5.85
C ILE A 426 -2.08 -23.86 7.35
N ILE A 427 -3.25 -23.70 7.98
CA ILE A 427 -3.44 -23.94 9.41
C ILE A 427 -4.41 -25.11 9.57
N GLU A 428 -3.92 -26.19 10.17
CA GLU A 428 -4.72 -27.39 10.42
C GLU A 428 -6.00 -27.06 11.21
N GLY A 429 -7.13 -27.64 10.83
CA GLY A 429 -8.42 -27.43 11.51
C GLY A 429 -9.05 -26.06 11.28
N THR A 430 -8.64 -25.35 10.23
CA THR A 430 -9.30 -24.13 9.75
C THR A 430 -9.87 -24.35 8.35
N GLU A 431 -10.91 -23.61 8.00
CA GLU A 431 -11.60 -23.69 6.72
C GLU A 431 -11.74 -22.30 6.11
N GLY A 432 -11.65 -22.22 4.78
CA GLY A 432 -11.81 -20.96 4.04
C GLY A 432 -10.72 -19.94 4.36
N ASP A 433 -11.13 -18.68 4.46
CA ASP A 433 -10.30 -17.52 4.76
C ASP A 433 -9.51 -17.62 6.08
N ALA A 434 -10.03 -18.30 7.10
CA ALA A 434 -9.42 -18.41 8.42
C ALA A 434 -7.97 -18.93 8.38
N THR A 435 -7.64 -19.83 7.46
CA THR A 435 -6.27 -20.37 7.28
C THR A 435 -5.25 -19.30 6.86
N LEU A 436 -5.71 -18.24 6.18
CA LEU A 436 -4.84 -17.17 5.66
C LEU A 436 -4.55 -16.10 6.73
N ARG A 437 -5.34 -16.10 7.80
CA ARG A 437 -5.45 -15.01 8.78
C ARG A 437 -4.78 -15.35 10.11
N SER A 438 -3.85 -16.32 10.14
CA SER A 438 -3.09 -16.64 11.37
C SER A 438 -2.35 -15.41 11.93
N PHE A 439 -2.14 -15.38 13.25
CA PHE A 439 -1.36 -14.31 13.88
C PHE A 439 0.07 -14.27 13.32
N MET A 440 0.67 -13.09 13.27
CA MET A 440 2.02 -12.88 12.77
C MET A 440 3.05 -13.72 13.53
N ASN A 441 3.95 -14.39 12.82
CA ASN A 441 4.91 -15.34 13.39
C ASN A 441 6.18 -14.65 13.96
N TRP A 442 6.00 -13.65 14.83
CA TRP A 442 7.12 -12.90 15.43
C TRP A 442 8.15 -13.76 16.15
N GLU A 443 7.74 -14.91 16.68
CA GLU A 443 8.66 -15.84 17.31
C GLU A 443 9.62 -16.48 16.30
N ASP A 444 9.12 -16.93 15.14
CA ASP A 444 9.98 -17.47 14.07
C ASP A 444 10.98 -16.42 13.58
N ILE A 445 10.57 -15.16 13.50
CA ILE A 445 11.49 -14.05 13.14
C ILE A 445 12.66 -13.96 14.13
N ARG A 446 12.42 -14.22 15.42
CA ARG A 446 13.44 -14.17 16.47
C ARG A 446 14.31 -15.43 16.53
N SER A 447 13.73 -16.60 16.35
CA SER A 447 14.38 -17.87 16.69
C SER A 447 14.64 -18.82 15.52
N ASN A 448 14.01 -18.62 14.35
CA ASN A 448 14.15 -19.50 13.19
C ASN A 448 15.15 -18.93 12.15
N SER A 449 16.26 -19.62 11.94
CA SER A 449 17.34 -19.18 11.04
C SER A 449 16.94 -19.16 9.56
N GLU A 450 16.06 -20.05 9.11
CA GLU A 450 15.55 -20.03 7.73
C GLU A 450 14.60 -18.86 7.51
N THR A 451 13.78 -18.53 8.51
CA THR A 451 12.94 -17.32 8.50
C THR A 451 13.79 -16.06 8.43
N GLN A 452 14.88 -15.98 9.21
CA GLN A 452 15.80 -14.84 9.16
C GLN A 452 16.50 -14.70 7.80
N LYS A 453 16.89 -15.81 7.16
CA LYS A 453 17.44 -15.81 5.80
C LYS A 453 16.42 -15.36 4.76
N ALA A 454 15.16 -15.80 4.89
CA ALA A 454 14.06 -15.36 4.05
C ALA A 454 13.90 -13.83 4.17
N ILE A 455 13.72 -13.32 5.39
CA ILE A 455 13.58 -11.88 5.65
C ILE A 455 14.74 -11.08 5.06
N LEU A 456 16.00 -11.54 5.23
CA LEU A 456 17.15 -10.83 4.66
C LEU A 456 17.06 -10.70 3.13
N HIS A 457 16.58 -11.73 2.44
CA HIS A 457 16.37 -11.67 1.00
C HIS A 457 15.28 -10.66 0.62
N TRP A 458 14.13 -10.68 1.32
CA TRP A 458 13.06 -9.69 1.15
C TRP A 458 13.55 -8.25 1.43
N GLN A 459 14.33 -8.05 2.48
CA GLN A 459 14.92 -6.75 2.83
C GLN A 459 15.84 -6.23 1.73
N LYS A 460 16.74 -7.06 1.19
CA LYS A 460 17.65 -6.65 0.10
C LYS A 460 16.88 -6.21 -1.15
N LEU A 461 15.89 -6.99 -1.58
CA LEU A 461 15.07 -6.66 -2.74
C LEU A 461 14.17 -5.44 -2.48
N GLY A 462 13.57 -5.36 -1.30
CA GLY A 462 12.70 -4.26 -0.92
C GLY A 462 13.44 -2.93 -0.78
N GLN A 463 14.65 -2.93 -0.20
CA GLN A 463 15.53 -1.74 -0.19
C GLN A 463 15.85 -1.29 -1.60
N PHE A 464 16.24 -2.22 -2.48
CA PHE A 464 16.56 -1.90 -3.86
C PHE A 464 15.36 -1.28 -4.58
N ARG A 465 14.17 -1.87 -4.44
CA ARG A 465 12.94 -1.31 -4.99
C ARG A 465 12.59 0.07 -4.42
N LYS A 466 12.77 0.30 -3.10
CA LYS A 466 12.53 1.60 -2.46
C LYS A 466 13.47 2.69 -3.01
N ASN A 467 14.71 2.33 -3.30
CA ASN A 467 15.73 3.26 -3.79
C ASN A 467 15.62 3.52 -5.30
N HIS A 468 15.03 2.59 -6.05
CA HIS A 468 14.94 2.62 -7.51
C HIS A 468 13.50 2.54 -8.01
N PRO A 469 12.81 3.69 -8.17
CA PRO A 469 11.48 3.74 -8.77
C PRO A 469 11.39 3.08 -10.15
N SER A 470 12.50 2.97 -10.88
CA SER A 470 12.58 2.27 -12.16
C SER A 470 12.13 0.81 -12.09
N ILE A 471 12.25 0.14 -10.94
CA ILE A 471 11.80 -1.26 -10.80
C ILE A 471 10.30 -1.39 -11.05
N GLY A 472 9.50 -0.56 -10.40
CA GLY A 472 8.04 -0.62 -10.49
C GLY A 472 7.45 0.30 -11.57
N ALA A 473 7.95 1.52 -11.72
CA ALA A 473 7.40 2.53 -12.63
C ALA A 473 8.18 2.67 -13.95
N GLY A 474 9.32 2.00 -14.08
CA GLY A 474 10.19 2.12 -15.26
C GLY A 474 9.82 1.19 -16.40
N ILE A 475 10.65 1.26 -17.44
CA ILE A 475 10.54 0.43 -18.64
C ILE A 475 11.49 -0.76 -18.50
N HIS A 476 10.96 -1.97 -18.67
CA HIS A 476 11.74 -3.22 -18.76
C HIS A 476 12.40 -3.36 -20.13
N GLN A 477 13.65 -3.84 -20.14
CA GLN A 477 14.30 -4.34 -21.34
C GLN A 477 15.26 -5.50 -20.99
N GLU A 478 15.05 -6.67 -21.60
CA GLU A 478 16.00 -7.78 -21.56
C GLU A 478 17.34 -7.37 -22.18
N ILE A 479 18.45 -7.77 -21.54
CA ILE A 479 19.81 -7.60 -22.06
C ILE A 479 20.34 -8.95 -22.56
N THR A 480 20.21 -10.00 -21.75
CA THR A 480 20.56 -11.37 -22.14
C THR A 480 19.58 -12.38 -21.54
N ALA A 481 19.19 -13.39 -22.31
CA ALA A 481 18.36 -14.49 -21.81
C ALA A 481 19.13 -15.50 -20.94
N GLN A 482 20.43 -15.71 -21.20
CA GLN A 482 21.29 -16.66 -20.46
C GLN A 482 22.75 -16.15 -20.34
N PRO A 483 23.23 -15.84 -19.11
CA PRO A 483 22.43 -15.69 -17.89
C PRO A 483 21.31 -14.66 -18.06
N TYR A 484 20.21 -14.78 -17.32
CA TYR A 484 19.11 -13.83 -17.44
C TYR A 484 19.49 -12.48 -16.82
N THR A 485 19.59 -11.45 -17.65
CA THR A 485 19.88 -10.08 -17.24
C THR A 485 18.97 -9.10 -17.95
N PHE A 486 18.54 -8.06 -17.23
CA PHE A 486 17.65 -7.03 -17.75
C PHE A 486 18.00 -5.67 -17.17
N SER A 487 17.44 -4.62 -17.77
CA SER A 487 17.50 -3.25 -17.27
C SER A 487 16.13 -2.70 -16.88
N ARG A 488 16.15 -1.67 -16.04
CA ARG A 488 15.03 -0.75 -15.84
C ARG A 488 15.51 0.67 -15.98
N THR A 489 14.71 1.49 -16.65
CA THR A 489 14.96 2.93 -16.78
C THR A 489 13.71 3.72 -16.44
N PHE A 490 13.87 4.83 -15.74
CA PHE A 490 12.77 5.72 -15.35
C PHE A 490 13.26 7.16 -15.27
N SER A 491 12.37 8.10 -15.61
CA SER A 491 12.61 9.53 -15.42
C SER A 491 11.37 10.24 -14.93
N LYS A 492 11.54 11.24 -14.07
CA LYS A 492 10.47 12.12 -13.57
C LYS A 492 11.04 13.51 -13.31
N GLY A 493 10.77 14.45 -14.23
CA GLY A 493 11.44 15.75 -14.22
C GLY A 493 12.94 15.56 -14.42
N GLU A 494 13.75 16.15 -13.54
CA GLU A 494 15.23 16.04 -13.56
C GLU A 494 15.75 14.75 -12.89
N TYR A 495 14.88 13.94 -12.28
CA TYR A 495 15.30 12.68 -11.67
C TYR A 495 15.37 11.58 -12.73
N GLU A 496 16.53 10.93 -12.83
CA GLU A 496 16.78 9.76 -13.67
C GLU A 496 17.20 8.57 -12.80
N ASP A 497 16.67 7.40 -13.11
CA ASP A 497 16.98 6.16 -12.42
C ASP A 497 17.18 5.03 -13.43
N GLN A 498 18.31 4.33 -13.30
CA GLN A 498 18.73 3.26 -14.19
C GLN A 498 19.39 2.16 -13.38
N VAL A 499 19.00 0.92 -13.65
CA VAL A 499 19.56 -0.26 -12.99
C VAL A 499 19.72 -1.41 -13.98
N VAL A 500 20.63 -2.32 -13.65
CA VAL A 500 20.78 -3.61 -14.33
C VAL A 500 20.70 -4.72 -13.28
N VAL A 501 19.89 -5.74 -13.57
CA VAL A 501 19.63 -6.87 -12.67
C VAL A 501 19.99 -8.17 -13.36
N GLY A 502 20.69 -9.05 -12.66
CA GLY A 502 20.92 -10.44 -13.08
C GLY A 502 20.35 -11.41 -12.06
N LEU A 503 19.66 -12.44 -12.53
CA LEU A 503 18.99 -13.46 -11.71
C LEU A 503 19.47 -14.87 -12.06
N ASP A 504 19.33 -15.80 -11.12
CA ASP A 504 19.70 -17.22 -11.23
C ASP A 504 21.14 -17.44 -11.74
N LEU A 505 22.05 -16.57 -11.29
CA LEU A 505 23.45 -16.57 -11.70
C LEU A 505 24.26 -17.65 -10.96
N PRO A 506 25.37 -18.14 -11.55
CA PRO A 506 26.29 -19.02 -10.83
C PRO A 506 26.89 -18.31 -9.60
N LEU A 507 27.13 -19.08 -8.54
CA LEU A 507 27.83 -18.61 -7.34
C LEU A 507 29.33 -18.42 -7.62
N GLY A 508 29.98 -17.54 -6.87
CA GLY A 508 31.38 -17.18 -7.07
C GLY A 508 31.57 -16.10 -8.14
N LYS A 509 32.62 -16.21 -8.96
CA LYS A 509 32.92 -15.25 -10.03
C LYS A 509 31.91 -15.38 -11.19
N LYS A 510 31.28 -14.27 -11.56
CA LYS A 510 30.38 -14.14 -12.70
C LYS A 510 30.63 -12.84 -13.48
N GLU A 511 30.32 -12.86 -14.77
CA GLU A 511 30.37 -11.69 -15.64
C GLU A 511 28.98 -11.41 -16.20
N LEU A 512 28.59 -10.13 -16.22
CA LEU A 512 27.27 -9.69 -16.70
C LEU A 512 27.45 -8.58 -17.73
N SER A 513 26.64 -8.63 -18.80
CA SER A 513 26.48 -7.49 -19.71
C SER A 513 25.67 -6.40 -19.01
N VAL A 514 26.09 -5.15 -19.16
CA VAL A 514 25.27 -3.99 -18.73
C VAL A 514 24.52 -3.35 -19.91
N GLY A 515 24.58 -3.99 -21.09
CA GLY A 515 23.96 -3.47 -22.31
C GLY A 515 24.49 -2.08 -22.65
N THR A 516 23.57 -1.17 -22.98
CA THR A 516 23.87 0.25 -23.23
C THR A 516 23.56 1.15 -22.04
N ILE A 517 23.23 0.58 -20.88
CA ILE A 517 22.73 1.32 -19.71
C ILE A 517 23.86 2.11 -19.03
N PHE A 518 25.02 1.46 -18.84
CA PHE A 518 26.18 2.07 -18.19
C PHE A 518 27.38 2.07 -19.13
N THR A 519 28.07 3.20 -19.23
CA THR A 519 29.25 3.35 -20.08
C THR A 519 30.50 2.76 -19.43
N ASP A 520 31.49 2.39 -20.24
CA ASP A 520 32.81 1.95 -19.76
C ASP A 520 33.42 2.96 -18.77
N GLY A 521 34.06 2.43 -17.73
CA GLY A 521 34.62 3.21 -16.62
C GLY A 521 33.61 3.62 -15.55
N THR A 522 32.30 3.38 -15.75
CA THR A 522 31.29 3.62 -14.70
C THR A 522 31.55 2.69 -13.52
N LYS A 523 31.68 3.27 -12.32
CA LYS A 523 31.70 2.51 -11.06
C LYS A 523 30.26 2.18 -10.68
N LEU A 524 30.04 0.91 -10.32
CA LEU A 524 28.74 0.40 -9.93
C LEU A 524 28.88 -0.34 -8.61
N LYS A 525 27.78 -0.44 -7.88
CA LYS A 525 27.64 -1.26 -6.68
C LYS A 525 26.57 -2.31 -6.93
N ASP A 526 26.86 -3.55 -6.54
CA ASP A 526 25.83 -4.57 -6.39
C ASP A 526 25.13 -4.36 -5.05
N ALA A 527 23.93 -3.80 -5.06
CA ALA A 527 23.14 -3.55 -3.86
C ALA A 527 22.83 -4.83 -3.06
N TYR A 528 22.84 -6.00 -3.71
CA TYR A 528 22.56 -7.26 -3.05
C TYR A 528 23.76 -7.76 -2.22
N SER A 529 24.99 -7.71 -2.75
CA SER A 529 26.19 -8.14 -2.03
C SER A 529 26.96 -7.02 -1.31
N GLY A 530 26.71 -5.77 -1.69
CA GLY A 530 27.48 -4.60 -1.26
C GLY A 530 28.82 -4.42 -1.96
N LYS A 531 29.21 -5.30 -2.89
CA LYS A 531 30.49 -5.19 -3.60
C LYS A 531 30.43 -4.16 -4.73
N GLU A 532 31.54 -3.46 -4.93
CA GLU A 532 31.73 -2.53 -6.04
C GLU A 532 32.37 -3.22 -7.25
N THR A 533 32.09 -2.71 -8.44
CA THR A 533 32.67 -3.15 -9.71
C THR A 533 32.78 -1.97 -10.67
N THR A 534 33.38 -2.19 -11.84
CA THR A 534 33.54 -1.16 -12.88
C THR A 534 33.20 -1.76 -14.23
N VAL A 535 32.50 -1.00 -15.06
CA VAL A 535 32.16 -1.41 -16.42
C VAL A 535 33.42 -1.40 -17.29
N ILE A 536 33.73 -2.53 -17.91
CA ILE A 536 34.85 -2.73 -18.83
C ILE A 536 34.32 -3.46 -20.06
N ASN A 537 34.44 -2.83 -21.24
CA ASN A 537 33.92 -3.35 -22.50
C ASN A 537 32.43 -3.76 -22.44
N GLY A 538 31.60 -2.91 -21.82
CA GLY A 538 30.16 -3.13 -21.67
C GLY A 538 29.77 -4.25 -20.70
N LYS A 539 30.71 -4.73 -19.87
CA LYS A 539 30.49 -5.80 -18.89
C LYS A 539 31.01 -5.45 -17.51
N ILE A 540 30.52 -6.16 -16.50
CA ILE A 540 31.10 -6.18 -15.15
C ILE A 540 31.57 -7.59 -14.82
N SER A 541 32.56 -7.70 -13.93
CA SER A 541 32.96 -8.94 -13.27
C SER A 541 32.76 -8.76 -11.76
N ILE A 542 32.10 -9.72 -11.12
CA ILE A 542 31.86 -9.70 -9.68
C ILE A 542 31.95 -11.11 -9.11
N ASP A 543 32.51 -11.26 -7.91
CA ASP A 543 32.65 -12.54 -7.23
C ASP A 543 31.83 -12.52 -5.94
N THR A 544 30.71 -13.24 -5.89
CA THR A 544 29.78 -13.22 -4.75
C THR A 544 29.17 -14.59 -4.52
N GLU A 545 28.83 -14.89 -3.26
CA GLU A 545 28.11 -16.10 -2.84
C GLU A 545 26.61 -16.09 -3.19
N PHE A 546 26.15 -15.09 -3.94
CA PHE A 546 24.74 -14.89 -4.30
C PHE A 546 24.49 -15.15 -5.78
N ASP A 547 23.31 -15.64 -6.11
CA ASP A 547 22.80 -15.87 -7.47
C ASP A 547 22.09 -14.65 -8.07
N ILE A 548 22.03 -13.54 -7.33
CA ILE A 548 21.42 -12.29 -7.76
C ILE A 548 22.46 -11.17 -7.72
N VAL A 549 22.41 -10.29 -8.71
CA VAL A 549 23.19 -9.04 -8.77
C VAL A 549 22.23 -7.89 -9.09
N LEU A 550 22.29 -6.82 -8.29
CA LEU A 550 21.45 -5.63 -8.40
C LEU A 550 22.34 -4.39 -8.58
N LEU A 551 22.63 -4.01 -9.83
CA LEU A 551 23.57 -2.93 -10.12
C LEU A 551 22.92 -1.56 -10.01
N GLU A 552 23.48 -0.73 -9.12
CA GLU A 552 23.18 0.69 -8.91
C GLU A 552 24.46 1.54 -9.11
N LYS A 553 24.30 2.85 -9.32
CA LYS A 553 25.39 3.81 -9.54
C LYS A 553 25.83 4.55 -8.28
#